data_AF-A0A161VIW9-F1
#
_entry.id   AF-A0A161VIW9-F1
#
_cell.length_a   1.000
_cell.length_b   1.000
_cell.length_c   1.000
_cell.angle_alpha   90.00
_cell.angle_beta   90.00
_cell.angle_gamma   90.00
#
_symmetry.space_group_name_H-M   'P 1'
#
loop_
_entity.id
_entity.type
_entity.pdbx_description
1 polymer ?
#
loop_
_entity_poly.entity_id
_entity_poly.type
_entity_poly.pdbx_seq_one_letter_code
_entity_poly.pdbx_strand_id
1 'polypeptide(L)'
;MKQAIFLVTSLAGIKKLTFKQKIKMLLNENIQITVLLGMVQFDEYETAKQLIQSLVKSSRVQVTSLAELVSKKPGITVTAKDQFVADYRELEVKQFSATDNTDNVILRYVADGDIVAEEITDAAGQLITATKISQNRPVSAAVYEDGKQIGLLHYTDGKHDESLLLNGAGELVYRFIRHNRHVTYDYEMQRTSKMAFTNLISETDEKTDEVSYHLSEERPYYEVVDHVDFHRFNSIFEFYAEFISTEFADVPASLFIDLNDNPHFAAYMQQLLIFNY
;
A
#
# COMPACT_ATOMS: atom_id res chain seq x y z
N MET A 1 -14.48 17.88 17.92
CA MET A 1 -15.10 16.53 17.79
C MET A 1 -13.95 15.52 17.84
N LYS A 2 -14.07 14.39 18.53
CA LYS A 2 -12.96 13.41 18.59
C LYS A 2 -12.83 12.70 17.24
N GLN A 3 -11.61 12.61 16.72
CA GLN A 3 -11.32 11.93 15.46
C GLN A 3 -10.34 10.77 15.70
N ALA A 4 -10.50 9.73 14.90
CA ALA A 4 -9.58 8.60 14.83
C ALA A 4 -9.07 8.47 13.40
N ILE A 5 -7.77 8.32 13.24
CA ILE A 5 -7.13 8.09 11.95
C ILE A 5 -6.65 6.65 11.94
N PHE A 6 -7.07 5.88 10.95
CA PHE A 6 -6.56 4.54 10.69
C PHE A 6 -5.61 4.63 9.51
N LEU A 7 -4.31 4.39 9.72
CA LEU A 7 -3.37 4.23 8.62
C LEU A 7 -3.41 2.77 8.15
N VAL A 8 -3.78 2.58 6.88
CA VAL A 8 -3.87 1.27 6.25
C VAL A 8 -2.76 1.13 5.21
N THR A 9 -1.82 0.23 5.47
CA THR A 9 -0.63 -0.01 4.65
C THR A 9 -0.73 -1.26 3.76
N SER A 10 -1.79 -2.07 3.96
CA SER A 10 -2.04 -3.29 3.17
C SER A 10 -3.50 -3.73 3.23
N LEU A 11 -3.96 -4.42 2.17
CA LEU A 11 -5.27 -5.09 2.15
C LEU A 11 -5.41 -6.16 3.24
N ALA A 12 -4.30 -6.81 3.63
CA ALA A 12 -4.29 -7.82 4.68
C ALA A 12 -4.70 -7.24 6.04
N GLY A 13 -4.24 -6.02 6.36
CA GLY A 13 -4.62 -5.31 7.59
C GLY A 13 -6.12 -5.02 7.66
N ILE A 14 -6.74 -4.63 6.54
CA ILE A 14 -8.20 -4.37 6.46
C ILE A 14 -9.02 -5.63 6.76
N LYS A 15 -8.53 -6.80 6.30
CA LYS A 15 -9.21 -8.09 6.46
C LYS A 15 -9.15 -8.64 7.89
N LYS A 16 -8.32 -8.05 8.78
CA LYS A 16 -8.24 -8.48 10.18
C LYS A 16 -9.55 -8.21 10.92
N LEU A 17 -9.94 -9.15 11.77
CA LEU A 17 -11.14 -9.01 12.60
C LEU A 17 -11.06 -7.81 13.54
N THR A 18 -9.85 -7.53 14.04
CA THR A 18 -9.55 -6.44 14.97
C THR A 18 -9.76 -5.07 14.35
N PHE A 19 -9.42 -4.86 13.07
CA PHE A 19 -9.72 -3.63 12.33
C PHE A 19 -11.23 -3.31 12.38
N LYS A 20 -12.06 -4.28 11.99
CA LYS A 20 -13.52 -4.15 11.99
C LYS A 20 -14.07 -3.90 13.39
N GLN A 21 -13.59 -4.65 14.39
CA GLN A 21 -14.03 -4.50 15.78
C GLN A 21 -13.70 -3.11 16.32
N LYS A 22 -12.50 -2.60 16.02
CA LYS A 22 -12.06 -1.29 16.50
C LYS A 22 -12.86 -0.16 15.89
N ILE A 23 -13.12 -0.19 14.58
CA ILE A 23 -13.99 0.79 13.93
C ILE A 23 -15.38 0.79 14.57
N LYS A 24 -16.00 -0.38 14.77
CA LYS A 24 -17.32 -0.47 15.42
C LYS A 24 -17.33 0.12 16.82
N MET A 25 -16.31 -0.14 17.61
CA MET A 25 -16.16 0.40 18.97
C MET A 25 -16.14 1.94 18.94
N LEU A 26 -15.29 2.53 18.10
CA LEU A 26 -15.16 3.99 17.98
C LEU A 26 -16.45 4.65 17.43
N LEU A 27 -17.15 4.00 16.51
CA LEU A 27 -18.45 4.47 16.02
C LEU A 27 -19.52 4.47 17.12
N ASN A 28 -19.50 3.51 18.04
CA ASN A 28 -20.40 3.48 19.20
C ASN A 28 -20.10 4.61 20.19
N GLU A 29 -18.84 5.05 20.25
CA GLU A 29 -18.39 6.20 21.05
C GLU A 29 -18.60 7.56 20.36
N ASN A 30 -19.29 7.59 19.21
CA ASN A 30 -19.52 8.78 18.40
C ASN A 30 -18.24 9.49 17.91
N ILE A 31 -17.19 8.72 17.66
CA ILE A 31 -15.93 9.21 17.11
C ILE A 31 -16.02 9.22 15.58
N GLN A 32 -15.54 10.30 14.95
CA GLN A 32 -15.37 10.35 13.48
C GLN A 32 -14.11 9.60 13.09
N ILE A 33 -14.18 8.84 12.00
CA ILE A 33 -13.09 7.96 11.58
C ILE A 33 -12.64 8.36 10.18
N THR A 34 -11.34 8.59 10.04
CA THR A 34 -10.66 8.72 8.74
C THR A 34 -9.80 7.48 8.54
N VAL A 35 -9.99 6.77 7.44
CA VAL A 35 -9.11 5.68 7.02
C VAL A 35 -8.21 6.22 5.91
N LEU A 36 -6.93 6.40 6.23
CA LEU A 36 -5.90 6.84 5.31
C LEU A 36 -5.28 5.62 4.62
N LEU A 37 -5.40 5.55 3.30
CA LEU A 37 -4.78 4.52 2.48
C LEU A 37 -3.31 4.88 2.21
N GLY A 38 -2.41 4.30 3.01
CA GLY A 38 -0.96 4.39 2.87
C GLY A 38 -0.35 3.12 2.27
N MET A 39 -0.99 2.55 1.25
CA MET A 39 -0.35 1.49 0.45
C MET A 39 0.48 2.17 -0.66
N VAL A 40 1.67 1.64 -0.94
CA VAL A 40 2.54 2.09 -2.05
C VAL A 40 2.07 1.55 -3.40
N GLN A 41 1.47 0.37 -3.39
CA GLN A 41 0.80 -0.22 -4.54
C GLN A 41 -0.58 0.42 -4.68
N PHE A 42 -0.63 1.54 -5.40
CA PHE A 42 -1.84 2.35 -5.51
C PHE A 42 -2.98 1.61 -6.24
N ASP A 43 -2.66 0.61 -7.05
CA ASP A 43 -3.61 -0.28 -7.71
C ASP A 43 -4.47 -1.10 -6.72
N GLU A 44 -4.09 -1.15 -5.44
CA GLU A 44 -4.90 -1.74 -4.37
C GLU A 44 -5.94 -0.78 -3.76
N TYR A 45 -5.91 0.52 -4.08
CA TYR A 45 -6.75 1.53 -3.42
C TYR A 45 -8.24 1.29 -3.62
N GLU A 46 -8.66 0.98 -4.85
CA GLU A 46 -10.08 0.74 -5.14
C GLU A 46 -10.60 -0.49 -4.39
N THR A 47 -9.83 -1.59 -4.40
CA THR A 47 -10.15 -2.78 -3.60
C THR A 47 -10.23 -2.47 -2.11
N ALA A 48 -9.31 -1.65 -1.58
CA ALA A 48 -9.34 -1.22 -0.19
C ALA A 48 -10.61 -0.41 0.13
N LYS A 49 -10.97 0.56 -0.72
CA LYS A 49 -12.19 1.38 -0.60
C LYS A 49 -13.43 0.49 -0.57
N GLN A 50 -13.58 -0.42 -1.53
CA GLN A 50 -14.71 -1.36 -1.60
C GLN A 50 -14.77 -2.27 -0.37
N LEU A 51 -13.65 -2.82 0.08
CA LEU A 51 -13.59 -3.64 1.29
C LEU A 51 -14.04 -2.86 2.52
N ILE A 52 -13.51 -1.66 2.74
CA ILE A 52 -13.87 -0.84 3.91
C ILE A 52 -15.36 -0.46 3.87
N GLN A 53 -15.87 -0.03 2.72
CA GLN A 53 -17.29 0.29 2.54
C GLN A 53 -18.20 -0.92 2.80
N SER A 54 -17.79 -2.12 2.37
CA SER A 54 -18.52 -3.36 2.64
C SER A 54 -18.53 -3.73 4.14
N LEU A 55 -17.43 -3.46 4.85
CA LEU A 55 -17.27 -3.75 6.27
C LEU A 55 -18.03 -2.76 7.15
N VAL A 56 -18.13 -1.50 6.72
CA VAL A 56 -18.62 -0.38 7.53
C VAL A 56 -19.51 0.55 6.71
N LYS A 57 -20.83 0.37 6.81
CA LYS A 57 -21.83 1.24 6.19
C LYS A 57 -22.19 2.41 7.12
N SER A 58 -21.31 3.41 7.21
CA SER A 58 -21.51 4.59 8.08
C SER A 58 -20.92 5.84 7.45
N SER A 59 -21.70 6.91 7.35
CA SER A 59 -21.25 8.23 6.87
C SER A 59 -20.21 8.90 7.78
N ARG A 60 -19.97 8.34 8.98
CA ARG A 60 -18.93 8.80 9.92
C ARG A 60 -17.56 8.16 9.66
N VAL A 61 -17.47 7.27 8.68
CA VAL A 61 -16.21 6.71 8.21
C VAL A 61 -15.91 7.29 6.84
N GLN A 62 -14.85 8.07 6.76
CA GLN A 62 -14.32 8.58 5.51
C GLN A 62 -13.07 7.77 5.16
N VAL A 63 -12.99 7.30 3.92
CA VAL A 63 -11.76 6.70 3.37
C VAL A 63 -11.12 7.77 2.50
N THR A 64 -9.82 7.99 2.67
CA THR A 64 -9.05 8.96 1.87
C THR A 64 -7.72 8.35 1.46
N SER A 65 -7.29 8.66 0.24
CA SER A 65 -6.01 8.19 -0.32
C SER A 65 -4.90 9.22 -0.08
N LEU A 66 -3.64 8.81 -0.20
CA LEU A 66 -2.54 9.78 -0.26
C LEU A 66 -2.73 10.74 -1.45
N ALA A 67 -3.24 10.25 -2.59
CA ALA A 67 -3.48 11.05 -3.79
C ALA A 67 -4.49 12.19 -3.55
N GLU A 68 -5.58 11.91 -2.84
CA GLU A 68 -6.57 12.92 -2.45
C GLU A 68 -5.94 14.03 -1.59
N LEU A 69 -5.12 13.66 -0.60
CA LEU A 69 -4.47 14.60 0.30
C LEU A 69 -3.41 15.46 -0.40
N VAL A 70 -2.66 14.88 -1.35
CA VAL A 70 -1.61 15.63 -2.08
C VAL A 70 -2.14 16.32 -3.33
N SER A 71 -3.43 16.22 -3.62
CA SER A 71 -4.04 16.68 -4.89
C SER A 71 -3.76 18.15 -5.23
N LYS A 72 -3.52 18.99 -4.23
CA LYS A 72 -3.21 20.43 -4.37
C LYS A 72 -1.76 20.79 -4.05
N LYS A 73 -0.93 19.83 -3.62
CA LYS A 73 0.50 20.08 -3.39
C LYS A 73 1.16 20.35 -4.74
N PRO A 74 2.15 21.25 -4.82
CA PRO A 74 2.96 21.39 -6.02
C PRO A 74 3.72 20.08 -6.28
N GLY A 75 4.10 19.83 -7.53
CA GLY A 75 4.99 18.72 -7.86
C GLY A 75 5.97 19.10 -8.97
N ILE A 76 6.67 18.10 -9.49
CA ILE A 76 7.51 18.25 -10.67
C ILE A 76 6.92 17.52 -11.87
N THR A 77 7.24 17.96 -13.08
CA THR A 77 6.81 17.27 -14.29
C THR A 77 7.35 15.83 -14.32
N VAL A 78 6.47 14.86 -14.60
CA VAL A 78 6.85 13.46 -14.81
C VAL A 78 7.76 13.34 -16.03
N THR A 79 8.92 12.72 -15.84
CA THR A 79 9.92 12.58 -16.91
C THR A 79 9.42 11.64 -18.01
N ALA A 80 9.90 11.82 -19.24
CA ALA A 80 9.46 11.01 -20.38
C ALA A 80 9.65 9.50 -20.19
N LYS A 81 10.67 9.08 -19.40
CA LYS A 81 10.92 7.66 -19.09
C LYS A 81 9.90 7.06 -18.11
N ASP A 82 9.29 7.90 -17.27
CA ASP A 82 8.36 7.47 -16.22
C ASP A 82 6.90 7.56 -16.72
N GLN A 83 6.64 8.30 -17.80
CA GLN A 83 5.29 8.46 -18.36
C GLN A 83 4.71 7.13 -18.85
N PHE A 84 3.44 6.90 -18.53
CA PHE A 84 2.67 5.80 -19.07
C PHE A 84 2.01 6.22 -20.39
N VAL A 85 2.31 5.50 -21.47
CA VAL A 85 1.77 5.78 -22.81
C VAL A 85 0.87 4.61 -23.23
N ALA A 86 -0.42 4.83 -23.43
CA ALA A 86 -1.37 3.78 -23.80
C ALA A 86 -1.41 3.50 -25.33
N ASP A 87 -0.26 3.21 -25.92
CA ASP A 87 -0.06 2.90 -27.35
C ASP A 87 -0.71 1.60 -27.83
N TYR A 88 -1.15 0.74 -26.91
CA TYR A 88 -1.80 -0.54 -27.18
C TYR A 88 -3.31 -0.45 -27.45
N ARG A 89 -3.94 0.73 -27.27
CA ARG A 89 -5.42 0.84 -27.29
C ARG A 89 -6.06 0.59 -28.65
N GLU A 90 -5.28 0.64 -29.72
CA GLU A 90 -5.71 0.33 -31.09
C GLU A 90 -5.61 -1.18 -31.44
N LEU A 91 -5.15 -2.02 -30.51
CA LEU A 91 -4.98 -3.46 -30.71
C LEU A 91 -6.27 -4.26 -30.52
N GLU A 92 -6.24 -5.55 -30.86
CA GLU A 92 -7.32 -6.48 -30.55
C GLU A 92 -7.53 -6.56 -29.03
N VAL A 93 -8.77 -6.33 -28.59
CA VAL A 93 -9.15 -6.36 -27.18
C VAL A 93 -10.10 -7.52 -26.89
N LYS A 94 -9.85 -8.20 -25.76
CA LYS A 94 -10.72 -9.24 -25.20
C LYS A 94 -11.20 -8.81 -23.83
N GLN A 95 -12.51 -8.90 -23.62
CA GLN A 95 -13.16 -8.50 -22.38
C GLN A 95 -13.48 -9.72 -21.51
N PHE A 96 -13.22 -9.59 -20.21
CA PHE A 96 -13.48 -10.60 -19.19
C PHE A 96 -14.13 -9.93 -17.96
N SER A 97 -14.95 -10.69 -17.22
CA SER A 97 -15.35 -10.29 -15.87
C SER A 97 -14.26 -10.65 -14.88
N ALA A 98 -14.00 -9.76 -13.90
CA ALA A 98 -13.09 -10.08 -12.81
C ALA A 98 -13.61 -11.27 -11.98
N THR A 99 -12.71 -12.15 -11.55
CA THR A 99 -13.06 -13.42 -10.87
C THR A 99 -13.23 -13.28 -9.36
N ASP A 100 -13.04 -12.09 -8.81
CA ASP A 100 -12.86 -11.81 -7.38
C ASP A 100 -14.10 -11.22 -6.69
N ASN A 101 -15.29 -11.45 -7.24
CA ASN A 101 -16.57 -10.88 -6.78
C ASN A 101 -16.59 -9.34 -6.79
N THR A 102 -15.70 -8.70 -7.55
CA THR A 102 -15.84 -7.30 -7.92
C THR A 102 -16.69 -7.21 -9.19
N ASP A 103 -17.43 -6.12 -9.35
CA ASP A 103 -18.12 -5.81 -10.62
C ASP A 103 -17.14 -5.24 -11.67
N ASN A 104 -15.84 -5.46 -11.48
CA ASN A 104 -14.79 -4.93 -12.34
C ASN A 104 -14.72 -5.72 -13.66
N VAL A 105 -14.36 -5.01 -14.72
CA VAL A 105 -14.15 -5.55 -16.06
C VAL A 105 -12.67 -5.52 -16.38
N ILE A 106 -12.17 -6.62 -16.94
CA ILE A 106 -10.78 -6.76 -17.37
C ILE A 106 -10.74 -6.74 -18.91
N LEU A 107 -10.00 -5.80 -19.47
CA LEU A 107 -9.74 -5.67 -20.91
C LEU A 107 -8.30 -6.09 -21.19
N ARG A 108 -8.09 -7.11 -22.03
CA ARG A 108 -6.76 -7.58 -22.43
C ARG A 108 -6.49 -7.24 -23.88
N TYR A 109 -5.39 -6.55 -24.11
CA TYR A 109 -4.92 -6.16 -25.44
C TYR A 109 -3.88 -7.16 -25.93
N VAL A 110 -4.07 -7.65 -27.16
CA VAL A 110 -3.27 -8.74 -27.73
C VAL A 110 -2.51 -8.24 -28.96
N ALA A 111 -1.21 -8.52 -29.02
CA ALA A 111 -0.39 -8.36 -30.22
C ALA A 111 0.44 -9.63 -30.43
N ASP A 112 0.52 -10.10 -31.67
CA ASP A 112 1.29 -11.29 -32.06
C ASP A 112 0.99 -12.56 -31.24
N GLY A 113 -0.23 -12.65 -30.70
CA GLY A 113 -0.69 -13.78 -29.87
C GLY A 113 -0.37 -13.65 -28.38
N ASP A 114 0.35 -12.61 -27.96
CA ASP A 114 0.69 -12.33 -26.57
C ASP A 114 -0.16 -11.21 -25.98
N ILE A 115 -0.40 -11.25 -24.66
CA ILE A 115 -1.02 -10.15 -23.94
C ILE A 115 0.03 -9.07 -23.72
N VAL A 116 -0.19 -7.88 -24.28
CA VAL A 116 0.74 -6.74 -24.19
C VAL A 116 0.26 -5.64 -23.24
N ALA A 117 -1.03 -5.62 -22.91
CA ALA A 117 -1.56 -4.76 -21.87
C ALA A 117 -2.86 -5.31 -21.28
N GLU A 118 -3.16 -4.89 -20.06
CA GLU A 118 -4.42 -5.14 -19.36
C GLU A 118 -4.95 -3.83 -18.78
N GLU A 119 -6.23 -3.55 -18.97
CA GLU A 119 -6.94 -2.47 -18.29
C GLU A 119 -8.02 -3.06 -17.37
N ILE A 120 -8.18 -2.48 -16.20
CA ILE A 120 -9.24 -2.81 -15.24
C ILE A 120 -10.15 -1.59 -15.13
N THR A 121 -11.44 -1.77 -15.35
CA THR A 121 -12.45 -0.74 -15.14
C THR A 121 -13.46 -1.13 -14.08
N ASP A 122 -14.05 -0.15 -13.41
CA ASP A 122 -15.17 -0.38 -12.51
C ASP A 122 -16.48 -0.71 -13.26
N ALA A 123 -17.56 -0.93 -12.51
CA ALA A 123 -18.89 -1.19 -13.05
C ALA A 123 -19.48 -0.03 -13.90
N ALA A 124 -19.00 1.20 -13.67
CA ALA A 124 -19.38 2.39 -14.42
C ALA A 124 -18.52 2.60 -15.69
N GLY A 125 -17.51 1.75 -15.91
CA GLY A 125 -16.56 1.84 -17.01
C GLY A 125 -15.44 2.87 -16.78
N GLN A 126 -15.26 3.39 -15.55
CA GLN A 126 -14.10 4.19 -15.23
C GLN A 126 -12.86 3.31 -15.11
N LEU A 127 -11.77 3.76 -15.72
CA LEU A 127 -10.47 3.12 -15.62
C LEU A 127 -9.96 3.20 -14.18
N ILE A 128 -9.56 2.05 -13.64
CA ILE A 128 -8.92 1.91 -12.32
C ILE A 128 -7.42 1.74 -12.52
N THR A 129 -7.02 0.82 -13.39
CA THR A 129 -5.61 0.52 -13.66
C THR A 129 -5.41 0.21 -15.14
N ALA A 130 -4.28 0.65 -15.68
CA ALA A 130 -3.80 0.28 -17.00
C ALA A 130 -2.37 -0.25 -16.88
N THR A 131 -2.12 -1.49 -17.27
CA THR A 131 -0.85 -2.18 -17.08
C THR A 131 -0.27 -2.62 -18.42
N LYS A 132 0.99 -2.24 -18.69
CA LYS A 132 1.77 -2.81 -19.80
C LYS A 132 2.42 -4.11 -19.38
N ILE A 133 2.40 -5.08 -20.30
CA ILE A 133 2.92 -6.42 -20.11
C ILE A 133 3.96 -6.69 -21.19
N SER A 134 5.11 -7.22 -20.79
CA SER A 134 6.15 -7.70 -21.69
C SER A 134 6.65 -9.05 -21.20
N GLN A 135 6.82 -10.02 -22.11
CA GLN A 135 7.24 -11.38 -21.77
C GLN A 135 6.39 -12.00 -20.64
N ASN A 136 5.07 -11.79 -20.69
CA ASN A 136 4.09 -12.24 -19.69
C ASN A 136 4.35 -11.71 -18.26
N ARG A 137 4.98 -10.53 -18.13
CA ARG A 137 5.22 -9.86 -16.85
C ARG A 137 4.83 -8.38 -16.93
N PRO A 138 4.30 -7.78 -15.85
CA PRO A 138 4.07 -6.35 -15.81
C PRO A 138 5.41 -5.60 -15.91
N VAL A 139 5.40 -4.47 -16.62
CA VAL A 139 6.56 -3.57 -16.75
C VAL A 139 6.28 -2.17 -16.23
N SER A 140 5.06 -1.68 -16.43
CA SER A 140 4.59 -0.42 -15.88
C SER A 140 3.08 -0.43 -15.78
N ALA A 141 2.54 0.35 -14.85
CA ALA A 141 1.10 0.58 -14.75
C ALA A 141 0.80 2.06 -14.44
N ALA A 142 -0.32 2.55 -14.94
CA ALA A 142 -0.95 3.79 -14.51
C ALA A 142 -2.18 3.47 -13.67
N VAL A 143 -2.30 4.15 -12.54
CA VAL A 143 -3.41 3.98 -11.57
C VAL A 143 -4.26 5.23 -11.56
N TYR A 144 -5.56 5.03 -11.53
CA TYR A 144 -6.56 6.07 -11.65
C TYR A 144 -7.53 6.04 -10.47
N GLU A 145 -7.95 7.22 -10.04
CA GLU A 145 -8.95 7.44 -9.01
C GLU A 145 -9.85 8.60 -9.45
N ASP A 146 -11.16 8.39 -9.45
CA ASP A 146 -12.16 9.34 -9.96
C ASP A 146 -11.84 9.87 -11.38
N GLY A 147 -11.35 8.99 -12.25
CA GLY A 147 -10.95 9.30 -13.63
C GLY A 147 -9.67 10.12 -13.78
N LYS A 148 -8.93 10.38 -12.70
CA LYS A 148 -7.62 11.05 -12.74
C LYS A 148 -6.51 10.07 -12.50
N GLN A 149 -5.43 10.20 -13.26
CA GLN A 149 -4.22 9.41 -13.01
C GLN A 149 -3.56 9.90 -11.72
N ILE A 150 -3.52 9.03 -10.70
CA ILE A 150 -2.94 9.33 -9.39
C ILE A 150 -1.58 8.67 -9.17
N GLY A 151 -1.27 7.66 -9.97
CA GLY A 151 -0.13 6.80 -9.72
C GLY A 151 0.51 6.28 -10.98
N LEU A 152 1.83 6.11 -10.92
CA LEU A 152 2.59 5.29 -11.86
C LEU A 152 3.34 4.22 -11.07
N LEU A 153 3.28 2.98 -11.52
CA LEU A 153 3.98 1.85 -10.91
C LEU A 153 4.98 1.31 -11.93
N HIS A 154 6.19 1.02 -11.48
CA HIS A 154 7.20 0.37 -12.32
C HIS A 154 7.58 -0.98 -11.75
N TYR A 155 7.88 -1.90 -12.66
CA TYR A 155 8.17 -3.29 -12.34
C TYR A 155 9.48 -3.71 -13.00
N THR A 156 10.34 -4.34 -12.21
CA THR A 156 11.59 -4.96 -12.68
C THR A 156 11.44 -6.47 -12.53
N ASP A 157 11.60 -7.21 -13.64
CA ASP A 157 11.36 -8.66 -13.71
C ASP A 157 9.96 -9.09 -13.21
N GLY A 158 8.94 -8.24 -13.43
CA GLY A 158 7.57 -8.48 -12.99
C GLY A 158 7.33 -8.28 -11.50
N LYS A 159 8.34 -7.81 -10.75
CA LYS A 159 8.20 -7.43 -9.33
C LYS A 159 8.10 -5.92 -9.23
N HIS A 160 7.21 -5.45 -8.36
CA HIS A 160 7.09 -4.04 -8.04
C HIS A 160 8.45 -3.49 -7.57
N ASP A 161 8.84 -2.35 -8.14
CA ASP A 161 10.16 -1.72 -7.95
C ASP A 161 10.01 -0.28 -7.43
N GLU A 162 9.11 0.50 -8.03
CA GLU A 162 8.84 1.86 -7.57
C GLU A 162 7.39 2.30 -7.82
N SER A 163 6.94 3.25 -7.01
CA SER A 163 5.63 3.91 -7.13
C SER A 163 5.82 5.42 -7.15
N LEU A 164 5.15 6.10 -8.08
CA LEU A 164 5.20 7.55 -8.24
C LEU A 164 3.79 8.09 -7.97
N LEU A 165 3.62 8.87 -6.90
CA LEU A 165 2.36 9.50 -6.54
C LEU A 165 2.25 10.86 -7.21
N LEU A 166 1.13 11.08 -7.89
CA LEU A 166 0.84 12.29 -8.63
C LEU A 166 -0.18 13.16 -7.90
N ASN A 167 -0.08 14.48 -8.06
CA ASN A 167 -1.11 15.42 -7.63
C ASN A 167 -2.26 15.52 -8.65
N GLY A 168 -3.25 16.36 -8.38
CA GLY A 168 -4.40 16.58 -9.25
C GLY A 168 -4.10 17.26 -10.59
N ALA A 169 -2.87 17.76 -10.78
CA ALA A 169 -2.36 18.30 -12.04
C ALA A 169 -1.51 17.29 -12.83
N GLY A 170 -1.31 16.07 -12.32
CA GLY A 170 -0.47 15.05 -12.94
C GLY A 170 1.03 15.25 -12.71
N GLU A 171 1.41 16.07 -11.74
CA GLU A 171 2.81 16.29 -11.35
C GLU A 171 3.24 15.29 -10.28
N LEU A 172 4.50 14.85 -10.34
CA LEU A 172 5.10 13.96 -9.36
C LEU A 172 5.32 14.68 -8.02
N VAL A 173 4.73 14.14 -6.96
CA VAL A 173 4.89 14.64 -5.58
C VAL A 173 5.80 13.73 -4.79
N TYR A 174 5.53 12.43 -4.77
CA TYR A 174 6.31 11.46 -3.99
C TYR A 174 6.76 10.29 -4.85
N ARG A 175 8.01 9.86 -4.69
CA ARG A 175 8.53 8.62 -5.27
C ARG A 175 8.86 7.62 -4.16
N PHE A 176 8.24 6.46 -4.20
CA PHE A 176 8.46 5.33 -3.30
C PHE A 176 9.38 4.33 -4.00
N ILE A 177 10.59 4.15 -3.49
CA ILE A 177 11.61 3.29 -4.10
C ILE A 177 11.75 2.04 -3.23
N ARG A 178 11.50 0.87 -3.82
CA ARG A 178 11.62 -0.40 -3.13
C ARG A 178 13.06 -0.86 -3.11
N HIS A 179 13.54 -1.18 -1.93
CA HIS A 179 14.83 -1.82 -1.71
C HIS A 179 14.61 -3.15 -1.00
N ASN A 180 15.60 -4.04 -1.04
CA ASN A 180 15.62 -5.24 -0.20
C ASN A 180 16.74 -5.11 0.83
N ARG A 181 16.48 -5.62 2.03
CA ARG A 181 17.49 -5.76 3.07
C ARG A 181 17.50 -7.19 3.58
N HIS A 182 18.70 -7.68 3.85
CA HIS A 182 18.89 -8.92 4.57
C HIS A 182 18.48 -8.74 6.03
N VAL A 183 17.61 -9.60 6.54
CA VAL A 183 17.21 -9.60 7.96
C VAL A 183 17.46 -10.99 8.52
N THR A 184 18.09 -11.02 9.70
CA THR A 184 18.31 -12.24 10.48
C THR A 184 17.49 -12.17 11.75
N TYR A 185 16.85 -13.28 12.10
CA TYR A 185 16.09 -13.48 13.31
C TYR A 185 16.71 -14.61 14.11
N ASP A 186 16.93 -14.33 15.38
CA ASP A 186 17.35 -15.32 16.36
C ASP A 186 16.14 -15.60 17.27
N TYR A 187 15.68 -16.85 17.27
CA TYR A 187 14.61 -17.29 18.16
C TYR A 187 15.18 -18.25 19.19
N GLU A 188 15.05 -17.88 20.46
CA GLU A 188 15.26 -18.79 21.58
C GLU A 188 13.92 -19.46 21.92
N MET A 189 13.87 -20.79 21.83
CA MET A 189 12.64 -21.54 22.06
C MET A 189 12.88 -22.76 22.94
N GLN A 190 11.84 -23.14 23.69
CA GLN A 190 11.78 -24.45 24.33
C GLN A 190 11.66 -25.55 23.27
N ARG A 191 12.30 -26.71 23.48
CA ARG A 191 12.30 -27.87 22.56
C ARG A 191 10.93 -28.36 22.07
N THR A 192 9.86 -28.10 22.83
CA THR A 192 8.49 -28.50 22.48
C THR A 192 7.81 -27.56 21.50
N SER A 193 8.41 -26.42 21.20
CA SER A 193 7.87 -25.43 20.27
C SER A 193 8.07 -25.88 18.84
N LYS A 194 7.02 -25.80 18.02
CA LYS A 194 7.09 -26.07 16.57
C LYS A 194 6.75 -24.80 15.80
N MET A 195 7.71 -24.29 15.04
CA MET A 195 7.46 -23.27 14.01
C MET A 195 7.91 -23.81 12.65
N ALA A 196 7.13 -23.49 11.61
CA ALA A 196 7.43 -23.89 10.24
C ALA A 196 8.27 -22.82 9.56
N PHE A 197 9.60 -22.97 9.58
CA PHE A 197 10.54 -22.10 8.87
C PHE A 197 11.07 -22.77 7.60
N THR A 198 11.39 -21.98 6.58
CA THR A 198 11.85 -22.43 5.26
C THR A 198 13.36 -22.67 5.18
N ASN A 199 14.18 -21.99 5.99
CA ASN A 199 15.64 -22.18 6.08
C ASN A 199 16.08 -22.09 7.54
N LEU A 200 16.82 -23.08 8.04
CA LEU A 200 17.01 -23.27 9.48
C LEU A 200 18.42 -23.79 9.76
N ILE A 201 19.21 -23.06 10.54
CA ILE A 201 20.39 -23.57 11.23
C ILE A 201 20.02 -23.63 12.72
N SER A 202 20.01 -24.83 13.28
CA SER A 202 19.73 -25.05 14.71
C SER A 202 21.03 -25.27 15.46
N GLU A 203 21.29 -24.47 16.48
CA GLU A 203 22.33 -24.73 17.47
C GLU A 203 21.65 -25.23 18.76
N THR A 204 22.14 -26.35 19.29
CA THR A 204 21.61 -26.96 20.52
C THR A 204 22.61 -26.74 21.64
N ASP A 205 22.21 -26.03 22.70
CA ASP A 205 22.97 -26.02 23.95
C ASP A 205 22.50 -27.19 24.83
N GLU A 206 23.39 -28.15 25.07
CA GLU A 206 23.09 -29.35 25.87
C GLU A 206 22.84 -29.04 27.36
N LYS A 207 23.14 -27.82 27.83
CA LYS A 207 23.04 -27.44 29.25
C LYS A 207 21.73 -26.77 29.65
N THR A 208 20.98 -26.17 28.73
CA THR A 208 19.82 -25.31 29.06
C THR A 208 18.47 -25.82 28.53
N ASP A 209 18.42 -26.93 27.78
CA ASP A 209 17.20 -27.47 27.13
C ASP A 209 16.50 -26.46 26.17
N GLU A 210 17.22 -25.40 25.80
CA GLU A 210 16.83 -24.37 24.85
C GLU A 210 17.41 -24.66 23.47
N VAL A 211 16.66 -24.30 22.43
CA VAL A 211 17.09 -24.41 21.04
C VAL A 211 17.08 -23.02 20.42
N SER A 212 18.22 -22.62 19.86
CA SER A 212 18.35 -21.39 19.09
C SER A 212 18.09 -21.67 17.62
N TYR A 213 17.18 -20.91 17.03
CA TYR A 213 16.85 -20.98 15.61
C TYR A 213 17.32 -19.69 14.92
N HIS A 214 18.15 -19.85 13.90
CA HIS A 214 18.54 -18.75 13.01
C HIS A 214 17.73 -18.80 11.72
N LEU A 215 17.00 -17.72 11.44
CA LEU A 215 16.29 -17.50 10.18
C LEU A 215 16.85 -16.27 9.50
N SER A 216 17.23 -16.39 8.23
CA SER A 216 17.58 -15.25 7.39
C SER A 216 16.63 -15.14 6.20
N GLU A 217 16.17 -13.92 5.92
CA GLU A 217 15.32 -13.63 4.76
C GLU A 217 15.58 -12.23 4.19
N GLU A 218 15.28 -12.06 2.90
CA GLU A 218 15.26 -10.75 2.25
C GLU A 218 13.90 -10.09 2.49
N ARG A 219 13.90 -8.94 3.15
CA ARG A 219 12.68 -8.14 3.36
C ARG A 219 12.70 -6.87 2.53
N PRO A 220 11.57 -6.54 1.86
CA PRO A 220 11.45 -5.24 1.23
C PRO A 220 11.36 -4.11 2.27
N TYR A 221 11.92 -2.96 1.92
CA TYR A 221 11.65 -1.68 2.58
C TYR A 221 11.55 -0.59 1.52
N TYR A 222 11.01 0.56 1.91
CA TYR A 222 10.76 1.66 0.98
C TYR A 222 11.46 2.92 1.46
N GLU A 223 12.21 3.54 0.55
CA GLU A 223 12.66 4.92 0.63
C GLU A 223 11.58 5.81 0.00
N VAL A 224 11.41 7.03 0.50
CA VAL A 224 10.49 8.02 -0.09
C VAL A 224 11.23 9.30 -0.42
N VAL A 225 11.10 9.77 -1.66
CA VAL A 225 11.59 11.07 -2.11
C VAL A 225 10.42 12.03 -2.21
N ASP A 226 10.45 13.12 -1.44
CA ASP A 226 9.52 14.25 -1.57
C ASP A 226 10.05 15.19 -2.65
N HIS A 227 9.28 15.41 -3.71
CA HIS A 227 9.63 16.32 -4.81
C HIS A 227 9.10 17.75 -4.61
N VAL A 228 8.40 18.02 -3.51
CA VAL A 228 7.99 19.36 -3.06
C VAL A 228 9.18 20.11 -2.48
N ASP A 229 9.90 19.48 -1.56
CA ASP A 229 11.01 20.09 -0.82
C ASP A 229 12.36 19.36 -1.01
N PHE A 230 12.38 18.29 -1.81
CA PHE A 230 13.56 17.45 -2.06
C PHE A 230 14.09 16.71 -0.82
N HIS A 231 13.24 16.48 0.17
CA HIS A 231 13.56 15.61 1.30
C HIS A 231 13.60 14.13 0.90
N ARG A 232 14.49 13.37 1.55
CA ARG A 232 14.61 11.91 1.36
C ARG A 232 14.44 11.20 2.67
N PHE A 233 13.37 10.42 2.77
CA PHE A 233 13.07 9.53 3.88
C PHE A 233 13.68 8.16 3.62
N ASN A 234 14.53 7.68 4.52
CA ASN A 234 15.13 6.33 4.38
C ASN A 234 14.13 5.22 4.75
N SER A 235 12.97 5.60 5.27
CA SER A 235 11.92 4.71 5.74
C SER A 235 10.55 5.29 5.41
N ILE A 236 9.69 4.50 4.80
CA ILE A 236 8.29 4.86 4.59
C ILE A 236 7.54 5.19 5.89
N PHE A 237 7.97 4.61 7.02
CA PHE A 237 7.39 4.89 8.33
C PHE A 237 7.80 6.27 8.87
N GLU A 238 8.98 6.76 8.48
CA GLU A 238 9.42 8.13 8.77
C GLU A 238 8.57 9.12 7.97
N PHE A 239 8.41 8.84 6.66
CA PHE A 239 7.52 9.59 5.78
C PHE A 239 6.08 9.65 6.34
N TYR A 240 5.49 8.51 6.73
CA TYR A 240 4.15 8.50 7.30
C TYR A 240 4.04 9.28 8.61
N ALA A 241 5.08 9.27 9.45
CA ALA A 241 5.10 10.06 10.67
C ALA A 241 5.07 11.56 10.41
N GLU A 242 5.92 12.03 9.51
CA GLU A 242 5.93 13.43 9.12
C GLU A 242 4.65 13.83 8.38
N PHE A 243 4.20 13.01 7.44
CA PHE A 243 3.00 13.24 6.66
C PHE A 243 1.76 13.35 7.56
N ILE A 244 1.54 12.40 8.46
CA ILE A 244 0.38 12.43 9.38
C ILE A 244 0.48 13.63 10.33
N SER A 245 1.67 13.92 10.86
CA SER A 245 1.86 15.04 11.78
C SER A 245 1.60 16.39 11.10
N THR A 246 1.85 16.49 9.80
CA THR A 246 1.64 17.72 9.02
C THR A 246 0.20 17.84 8.54
N GLU A 247 -0.33 16.82 7.87
CA GLU A 247 -1.68 16.86 7.27
C GLU A 247 -2.81 16.88 8.30
N PHE A 248 -2.57 16.36 9.51
CA PHE A 248 -3.57 16.28 10.58
C PHE A 248 -3.19 17.10 11.83
N ALA A 249 -2.25 18.04 11.71
CA ALA A 249 -1.77 18.86 12.83
C ALA A 249 -2.89 19.58 13.61
N ASP A 250 -3.93 20.04 12.89
CA ASP A 250 -5.01 20.84 13.45
C ASP A 250 -6.11 20.02 14.14
N VAL A 251 -6.02 18.68 14.07
CA VAL A 251 -7.04 17.78 14.60
C VAL A 251 -6.45 16.93 15.73
N PRO A 252 -6.94 17.05 16.98
CA PRO A 252 -6.60 16.09 18.01
C PRO A 252 -7.21 14.73 17.67
N ALA A 253 -6.40 13.87 17.04
CA ALA A 253 -6.79 12.56 16.56
C ALA A 253 -5.99 11.45 17.23
N SER A 254 -6.65 10.32 17.50
CA SER A 254 -5.99 9.07 17.87
C SER A 254 -5.54 8.34 16.61
N LEU A 255 -4.28 7.96 16.54
CA LEU A 255 -3.73 7.20 15.42
C LEU A 255 -3.86 5.70 15.70
N PHE A 256 -4.46 4.99 14.75
CA PHE A 256 -4.62 3.55 14.74
C PHE A 256 -3.81 2.96 13.60
N ILE A 257 -2.92 2.02 13.92
CA ILE A 257 -2.09 1.31 12.94
C ILE A 257 -2.22 -0.19 13.15
N ASP A 258 -1.91 -0.95 12.11
CA ASP A 258 -1.84 -2.39 12.20
C ASP A 258 -0.74 -2.81 13.20
N LEU A 259 -1.04 -3.79 14.06
CA LEU A 259 -0.07 -4.31 15.04
C LEU A 259 1.28 -4.72 14.43
N ASN A 260 1.29 -5.19 13.17
CA ASN A 260 2.50 -5.61 12.47
C ASN A 260 3.39 -4.41 12.11
N ASP A 261 2.81 -3.21 11.95
CA ASP A 261 3.53 -1.99 11.58
C ASP A 261 4.02 -1.21 12.81
N ASN A 262 3.41 -1.45 13.97
CA ASN A 262 3.70 -0.72 15.20
C ASN A 262 5.18 -0.70 15.63
N PRO A 263 5.94 -1.81 15.57
CA PRO A 263 7.37 -1.79 15.89
C PRO A 263 8.16 -0.83 14.99
N HIS A 264 7.72 -0.62 13.75
CA HIS A 264 8.39 0.28 12.81
C HIS A 264 8.07 1.75 13.07
N PHE A 265 6.85 2.06 13.53
CA PHE A 265 6.42 3.41 13.89
C PHE A 265 6.96 3.90 15.23
N ALA A 266 7.25 3.01 16.17
CA ALA A 266 7.71 3.35 17.51
C ALA A 266 8.96 4.26 17.51
N ALA A 267 9.80 4.16 16.48
CA ALA A 267 11.00 5.00 16.33
C ALA A 267 10.69 6.46 15.95
N TYR A 268 9.55 6.73 15.31
CA TYR A 268 9.27 8.03 14.67
C TYR A 268 8.12 8.82 15.33
N MET A 269 7.26 8.15 16.10
CA MET A 269 5.99 8.71 16.58
C MET A 269 5.91 8.81 18.11
N GLN A 270 6.94 9.36 18.77
CA GLN A 270 6.97 9.42 20.25
C GLN A 270 5.87 10.31 20.87
N GLN A 271 5.33 11.27 20.12
CA GLN A 271 4.35 12.26 20.60
C GLN A 271 2.89 11.92 20.26
N LEU A 272 2.66 10.97 19.34
CA LEU A 272 1.31 10.53 18.97
C LEU A 272 0.93 9.29 19.79
N LEU A 273 -0.26 9.29 20.36
CA LEU A 273 -0.81 8.09 21.01
C LEU A 273 -1.15 7.08 19.93
N ILE A 274 -0.25 6.11 19.74
CA ILE A 274 -0.42 5.01 18.80
C ILE A 274 -1.25 3.91 19.47
N PHE A 275 -2.34 3.53 18.80
CA PHE A 275 -3.15 2.40 19.21
C PHE A 275 -3.11 1.33 18.11
N ASN A 276 -3.04 0.07 18.54
CA ASN A 276 -3.00 -1.04 17.61
C ASN A 276 -4.42 -1.56 17.30
N TYR A 277 -4.57 -2.07 16.10
CA TYR A 277 -5.60 -3.05 15.77
C TYR A 277 -4.97 -4.28 15.13
#